data_AF-A0AAV3NVP0-F1
#
_entry.id   AF-A0AAV3NVP0-F1
#
_cell.length_a   1.000
_cell.length_b   1.000
_cell.length_c   1.000
_cell.angle_alpha   90.00
_cell.angle_beta   90.00
_cell.angle_gamma   90.00
#
_symmetry.space_group_name_H-M   'P 1'
#
loop_
_entity.id
_entity.type
_entity.pdbx_description
1 polymer ?
#
loop_
_entity_poly.entity_id
_entity_poly.type
_entity_poly.pdbx_seq_one_letter_code
_entity_poly.pdbx_strand_id
1 'polypeptide(L)'
;MLNTCFDEKPTSHHTWLSFIYIFRKQWSSAWVNDAFTAGKTTTQLSEQLNAFARHYLKPSMHVSKLLRNFQALLDDLHWNEHNRDFHMQNTIPANNFPNSSVMNHAASLFTPNVVKLIQYEYKTGMNYTMKTFDVEQYTVSSYEETLRIFSGSCKLNLVQHWENKNGLERTLVEEELVRLDMERSYIKCSCRFFENHWLMCRHILRAMEVYGAFGDNEFCRTIPNEFIIG
;
A
#
# COMPACT_ATOMS: atom_id res chain seq x y z
N MET A 1 -3.89 15.40 11.88
CA MET A 1 -4.34 16.16 13.08
C MET A 1 -4.32 15.36 14.39
N LEU A 2 -4.02 14.04 14.42
CA LEU A 2 -4.07 13.26 15.68
C LEU A 2 -2.73 13.11 16.42
N ASN A 3 -1.58 13.40 15.79
CA ASN A 3 -0.28 13.10 16.39
C ASN A 3 0.07 14.00 17.59
N THR A 4 -0.45 15.22 17.66
CA THR A 4 -0.07 16.20 18.70
C THR A 4 -0.87 16.08 20.00
N CYS A 5 -2.02 15.39 20.02
CA CYS A 5 -2.90 15.33 21.20
C CYS A 5 -2.37 14.46 22.36
N PHE A 6 -1.28 13.73 22.18
CA PHE A 6 -0.76 12.77 23.16
C PHE A 6 0.78 12.79 23.23
N ASP A 7 1.43 13.84 22.72
CA ASP A 7 2.87 13.99 22.85
C ASP A 7 3.27 14.37 24.28
N GLU A 8 2.35 14.91 25.07
CA GLU A 8 2.58 15.21 26.48
C GLU A 8 2.58 13.94 27.33
N LYS A 9 3.65 13.75 28.12
CA LYS A 9 3.76 12.66 29.08
C LYS A 9 2.70 12.86 30.17
N PRO A 10 1.90 11.83 30.52
CA PRO A 10 0.92 11.95 31.60
C PRO A 10 1.62 12.34 32.90
N THR A 11 1.18 13.43 33.51
CA THR A 11 1.69 13.94 34.80
C THR A 11 1.02 13.28 36.01
N SER A 12 0.14 12.30 35.79
CA SER A 12 -0.63 11.69 36.87
C SER A 12 0.22 10.74 37.72
N HIS A 13 -0.10 10.68 39.02
CA HIS A 13 0.51 9.75 39.97
C HIS A 13 0.12 8.27 39.73
N HIS A 14 -0.68 7.99 38.70
CA HIS A 14 -1.14 6.65 38.40
C HIS A 14 -0.11 5.90 37.56
N THR A 15 0.57 4.95 38.19
CA THR A 15 1.61 4.12 37.57
C THR A 15 1.11 3.38 36.33
N TRP A 16 -0.15 2.94 36.30
CA TRP A 16 -0.75 2.28 35.13
C TRP A 16 -0.82 3.20 33.91
N LEU A 17 -1.08 4.50 34.08
CA LEU A 17 -1.18 5.44 32.97
C LEU A 17 0.21 5.75 32.39
N SER A 18 1.20 5.90 33.26
CA SER A 18 2.61 6.02 32.85
C SER A 18 3.09 4.76 32.12
N PHE A 19 2.72 3.57 32.61
CA PHE A 19 3.04 2.29 31.99
C PHE A 19 2.43 2.16 30.59
N ILE A 20 1.12 2.41 30.45
CA ILE A 20 0.42 2.38 29.16
C ILE A 20 1.02 3.39 28.18
N TYR A 21 1.38 4.59 28.64
CA TYR A 21 2.02 5.61 27.82
C TYR A 21 3.38 5.17 27.27
N ILE A 22 4.19 4.44 28.05
CA ILE A 22 5.47 3.88 27.57
C ILE A 22 5.24 2.93 26.38
N PHE A 23 4.18 2.13 26.40
CA PHE A 23 3.86 1.18 25.34
C PHE A 23 2.98 1.75 24.22
N ARG A 24 2.66 3.05 24.20
CA ARG A 24 1.72 3.66 23.22
C ARG A 24 2.03 3.35 21.75
N LYS A 25 3.31 3.19 21.40
CA LYS A 25 3.75 2.81 20.05
C LYS A 25 3.32 1.39 19.63
N GLN A 26 2.91 0.54 20.56
CA GLN A 26 2.50 -0.84 20.30
C GLN A 26 0.99 -1.03 20.20
N TRP A 27 0.19 -0.16 20.83
CA TRP A 27 -1.26 -0.37 20.94
C TRP A 27 -2.11 0.79 20.40
N SER A 28 -1.54 1.99 20.27
CA SER A 28 -2.30 3.14 19.78
C SER A 28 -2.06 3.35 18.30
N SER A 29 -3.14 3.30 17.52
CA SER A 29 -3.10 3.47 16.06
C SER A 29 -2.43 4.78 15.62
N ALA A 30 -2.46 5.83 16.44
CA ALA A 30 -1.80 7.10 16.14
C ALA A 30 -0.26 7.04 16.18
N TRP A 31 0.35 6.04 16.85
CA TRP A 31 1.81 5.82 16.86
C TRP A 31 2.26 4.58 16.09
N VAL A 32 1.33 3.80 15.55
CA VAL A 32 1.60 2.57 14.78
C VAL A 32 1.84 2.89 13.28
N ASN A 33 2.19 4.13 12.94
CA ASN A 33 2.43 4.58 11.56
C ASN A 33 3.63 3.94 10.86
N ASP A 34 4.48 3.20 11.60
CA ASP A 34 5.64 2.49 11.07
C ASP A 34 5.53 0.96 11.27
N ALA A 35 4.36 0.43 11.68
CA ALA A 35 4.17 -1.01 11.83
C ALA A 35 3.27 -1.58 10.73
N PHE A 36 3.64 -2.77 10.23
CA PHE A 36 2.83 -3.49 9.25
C PHE A 36 1.49 -3.90 9.86
N THR A 37 0.39 -3.48 9.21
CA THR A 37 -0.97 -3.87 9.62
C THR A 37 -1.70 -4.67 8.56
N ALA A 38 -1.15 -4.79 7.34
CA ALA A 38 -1.83 -5.35 6.17
C ALA A 38 -3.23 -4.74 5.90
N GLY A 39 -3.50 -3.53 6.43
CA GLY A 39 -4.84 -2.92 6.42
C GLY A 39 -5.88 -3.65 7.27
N LYS A 40 -5.47 -4.55 8.18
CA LYS A 40 -6.36 -5.30 9.08
C LYS A 40 -6.20 -4.87 10.53
N THR A 41 -7.32 -4.66 11.22
CA THR A 41 -7.32 -4.47 12.68
C THR A 41 -7.50 -5.81 13.40
N THR A 42 -7.02 -5.89 14.65
CA THR A 42 -7.25 -7.07 15.51
C THR A 42 -8.73 -7.34 15.73
N THR A 43 -9.57 -6.29 15.76
CA THR A 43 -11.03 -6.41 15.84
C THR A 43 -11.62 -7.09 14.61
N GLN A 44 -11.26 -6.66 13.39
CA GLN A 44 -11.73 -7.28 12.15
C GLN A 44 -11.36 -8.77 12.07
N LEU A 45 -10.17 -9.15 12.54
CA LEU A 45 -9.75 -10.56 12.62
C LEU A 45 -10.64 -11.36 13.56
N SER A 46 -10.88 -10.85 14.77
CA SER A 46 -11.74 -11.52 15.75
C SER A 46 -13.20 -11.60 15.28
N GLU A 47 -13.71 -10.58 14.60
CA GLU A 47 -15.07 -10.55 14.05
C GLU A 47 -15.24 -11.56 12.92
N GLN A 48 -14.26 -11.66 12.02
CA GLN A 48 -14.26 -12.63 10.93
C GLN A 48 -14.20 -14.06 11.48
N LEU A 49 -13.30 -14.34 12.41
CA LEU A 49 -13.19 -15.64 13.06
C LEU A 49 -14.46 -16.00 13.83
N ASN A 50 -15.02 -15.05 14.59
CA ASN A 50 -16.26 -15.26 15.32
C ASN A 50 -17.44 -15.50 14.38
N ALA A 51 -17.52 -14.78 13.25
CA ALA A 51 -18.55 -14.98 12.24
C ALA A 51 -18.47 -16.40 11.66
N PHE A 52 -17.25 -16.85 11.31
CA PHE A 52 -17.02 -18.20 10.84
C PHE A 52 -17.38 -19.26 11.89
N ALA A 53 -16.91 -19.06 13.13
CA ALA A 53 -17.14 -19.99 14.24
C ALA A 53 -18.61 -20.14 14.61
N ARG A 54 -19.43 -19.09 14.46
CA ARG A 54 -20.88 -19.14 14.71
C ARG A 54 -21.62 -20.16 13.84
N HIS A 55 -21.09 -20.56 12.69
CA HIS A 55 -21.68 -21.61 11.85
C HIS A 55 -21.49 -23.02 12.44
N TYR A 56 -20.45 -23.23 13.25
CA TYR A 56 -20.06 -24.55 13.77
C TYR A 56 -20.32 -24.69 15.27
N LEU A 57 -20.17 -23.61 16.03
CA LEU A 57 -20.21 -23.61 17.49
C LEU A 57 -21.46 -22.88 18.01
N LYS A 58 -22.15 -23.51 18.97
CA LYS A 58 -23.25 -22.88 19.72
C LYS A 58 -22.98 -22.93 21.23
N PRO A 59 -23.34 -21.89 22.00
CA PRO A 59 -23.08 -21.84 23.44
C PRO A 59 -23.68 -23.01 24.24
N SER A 60 -24.80 -23.56 23.78
CA SER A 60 -25.53 -24.65 24.45
C SER A 60 -25.04 -26.06 24.10
N MET A 61 -23.91 -26.20 23.40
CA MET A 61 -23.39 -27.50 23.00
C MET A 61 -22.71 -28.24 24.16
N HIS A 62 -22.95 -29.55 24.26
CA HIS A 62 -22.16 -30.43 25.11
C HIS A 62 -20.70 -30.51 24.61
N VAL A 63 -19.77 -30.67 25.55
CA VAL A 63 -18.31 -30.67 25.28
C VAL A 63 -17.92 -31.64 24.17
N SER A 64 -18.44 -32.87 24.17
CA SER A 64 -18.09 -33.86 23.13
C SER A 64 -18.56 -33.45 21.73
N LYS A 65 -19.70 -32.75 21.62
CA LYS A 65 -20.20 -32.20 20.35
C LYS A 65 -19.43 -30.95 19.93
N LEU A 66 -19.06 -30.12 20.90
CA LEU A 66 -18.21 -28.95 20.68
C LEU A 66 -16.85 -29.35 20.08
N LEU A 67 -16.18 -30.36 20.65
CA LEU A 67 -14.87 -30.81 20.14
C LEU A 67 -14.94 -31.33 18.70
N ARG A 68 -15.98 -32.12 18.37
CA ARG A 68 -16.18 -32.60 16.99
C ARG A 68 -16.44 -31.46 16.00
N ASN A 69 -17.31 -30.51 16.37
CA ASN A 69 -17.62 -29.37 15.52
C ASN A 69 -16.43 -28.40 15.38
N PHE A 70 -15.61 -28.28 16.42
CA PHE A 70 -14.38 -27.50 16.37
C PHE A 70 -13.35 -28.13 15.43
N GLN A 71 -13.20 -29.46 15.45
CA GLN A 71 -12.35 -30.15 14.47
C GLN A 71 -12.82 -29.90 13.03
N ALA A 72 -14.13 -30.05 12.76
CA ALA A 72 -14.68 -29.76 11.44
C ALA A 72 -14.45 -28.30 11.00
N LEU A 73 -14.56 -27.35 11.94
CA LEU A 73 -14.21 -25.95 11.68
C LEU A 73 -12.75 -25.78 11.27
N LEU A 74 -11.81 -26.45 11.96
CA LEU A 74 -10.39 -26.38 11.62
C LEU A 74 -10.10 -27.02 10.27
N ASP A 75 -10.72 -28.17 9.98
CA ASP A 75 -10.57 -28.86 8.71
C ASP A 75 -11.03 -27.97 7.54
N ASP A 76 -12.15 -27.28 7.69
CA ASP A 76 -12.64 -26.32 6.69
C ASP A 76 -11.73 -25.09 6.57
N LEU A 77 -11.14 -24.59 7.67
CA LEU A 77 -10.17 -23.49 7.61
C LEU A 77 -8.92 -23.91 6.83
N HIS A 78 -8.34 -25.06 7.14
CA HIS A 78 -7.18 -25.60 6.43
C HIS A 78 -7.47 -25.90 4.97
N TRP A 79 -8.64 -26.46 4.67
CA TRP A 79 -9.06 -26.71 3.28
C TRP A 79 -9.19 -25.41 2.50
N ASN A 80 -9.81 -24.38 3.10
CA ASN A 80 -9.96 -23.08 2.47
C ASN A 80 -8.62 -22.39 2.23
N GLU A 81 -7.68 -22.47 3.17
CA GLU A 81 -6.32 -21.96 3.00
C GLU A 81 -5.59 -22.70 1.88
N HIS A 82 -5.58 -24.03 1.92
CA HIS A 82 -4.95 -24.86 0.89
C HIS A 82 -5.52 -24.59 -0.51
N ASN A 83 -6.84 -24.48 -0.63
CA ASN A 83 -7.48 -24.18 -1.91
C ASN A 83 -7.12 -22.76 -2.42
N ARG A 84 -7.01 -21.78 -1.51
CA ARG A 84 -6.56 -20.42 -1.88
C ARG A 84 -5.10 -20.43 -2.36
N ASP A 85 -4.22 -21.14 -1.68
CA ASP A 85 -2.81 -21.25 -2.06
C ASP A 85 -2.66 -21.96 -3.40
N PHE A 86 -3.39 -23.06 -3.59
CA PHE A 86 -3.46 -23.77 -4.86
C PHE A 86 -3.91 -22.84 -5.99
N HIS A 87 -5.00 -22.09 -5.80
CA HIS A 87 -5.46 -21.12 -6.79
C HIS A 87 -4.44 -20.01 -7.03
N MET A 88 -3.76 -19.50 -6.00
CA MET A 88 -2.75 -18.46 -6.16
C MET A 88 -1.54 -18.93 -6.97
N GLN A 89 -1.09 -20.17 -6.77
CA GLN A 89 0.05 -20.75 -7.50
C GLN A 89 -0.30 -21.16 -8.94
N ASN A 90 -1.55 -21.56 -9.19
CA ASN A 90 -1.97 -22.09 -10.48
C ASN A 90 -2.75 -21.10 -11.35
N THR A 91 -2.91 -19.84 -10.90
CA THR A 91 -3.61 -18.80 -11.67
C THR A 91 -2.60 -17.80 -12.19
N ILE A 92 -2.61 -17.58 -13.50
CA ILE A 92 -1.82 -16.50 -14.12
C ILE A 92 -2.50 -15.17 -13.77
N PRO A 93 -1.77 -14.20 -13.19
CA PRO A 93 -2.32 -12.87 -12.92
C PRO A 93 -2.77 -12.18 -14.21
N ALA A 94 -4.02 -11.71 -14.23
CA ALA A 94 -4.52 -10.89 -15.33
C ALA A 94 -3.93 -9.48 -15.22
N ASN A 95 -3.32 -8.96 -16.28
CA ASN A 95 -2.90 -7.57 -16.41
C ASN A 95 -3.91 -6.75 -17.24
N ASN A 96 -4.63 -5.84 -16.59
CA ASN A 96 -5.58 -4.93 -17.24
C ASN A 96 -4.90 -3.73 -17.93
N PHE A 97 -3.58 -3.56 -17.78
CA PHE A 97 -2.80 -2.45 -18.31
C PHE A 97 -1.57 -2.96 -19.10
N PRO A 98 -1.78 -3.64 -20.25
CA PRO A 98 -0.70 -4.29 -21.01
C PRO A 98 0.33 -3.30 -21.60
N ASN A 99 -0.05 -2.03 -21.77
CA ASN A 99 0.83 -1.00 -22.31
C ASN A 99 1.80 -0.41 -21.26
N SER A 100 1.62 -0.71 -19.97
CA SER A 100 2.51 -0.24 -18.90
C SER A 100 3.56 -1.30 -18.61
N SER A 101 4.84 -0.93 -18.76
CA SER A 101 5.99 -1.79 -18.44
C SER A 101 6.02 -2.18 -16.96
N VAL A 102 5.74 -1.22 -16.08
CA VAL A 102 5.62 -1.41 -14.63
C VAL A 102 4.55 -2.47 -14.31
N MET A 103 3.39 -2.39 -14.94
CA MET A 103 2.30 -3.36 -14.70
C MET A 103 2.59 -4.73 -15.29
N ASN A 104 3.29 -4.80 -16.43
CA ASN A 104 3.76 -6.07 -16.97
C ASN A 104 4.75 -6.75 -16.00
N HIS A 105 5.70 -6.01 -15.44
CA HIS A 105 6.62 -6.55 -14.45
C HIS A 105 5.91 -6.96 -13.16
N ALA A 106 4.94 -6.17 -12.69
CA ALA A 106 4.13 -6.52 -11.53
C ALA A 106 3.35 -7.83 -11.75
N ALA A 107 2.77 -8.04 -12.94
CA ALA A 107 2.03 -9.26 -13.27
C ALA A 107 2.91 -10.51 -13.35
N SER A 108 4.20 -10.38 -13.65
CA SER A 108 5.15 -11.50 -13.64
C SER A 108 5.69 -11.83 -12.26
N LEU A 109 5.68 -10.89 -11.32
CA LEU A 109 6.29 -11.04 -10.00
C LEU A 109 5.28 -11.44 -8.91
N PHE A 110 4.09 -10.87 -8.94
CA PHE A 110 3.16 -10.94 -7.81
C PHE A 110 2.03 -11.95 -8.01
N THR A 111 1.44 -12.41 -6.90
CA THR A 111 0.26 -13.28 -6.94
C THR A 111 -0.95 -12.55 -7.54
N PRO A 112 -1.94 -13.28 -8.10
CA PRO A 112 -3.12 -12.66 -8.73
C PRO A 112 -3.88 -11.67 -7.84
N ASN A 113 -3.91 -11.90 -6.53
CA ASN A 113 -4.58 -11.00 -5.59
C ASN A 113 -3.78 -9.73 -5.36
N VAL A 114 -2.46 -9.82 -5.24
CA VAL A 114 -1.60 -8.64 -5.10
C VAL A 114 -1.62 -7.82 -6.39
N VAL A 115 -1.58 -8.46 -7.57
CA VAL A 115 -1.71 -7.76 -8.87
C VAL A 115 -3.03 -6.99 -8.94
N LYS A 116 -4.16 -7.54 -8.47
CA LYS A 116 -5.43 -6.80 -8.40
C LYS A 116 -5.33 -5.54 -7.53
N LEU A 117 -4.64 -5.61 -6.40
CA LEU A 117 -4.42 -4.45 -5.53
C LEU A 117 -3.52 -3.41 -6.19
N ILE A 118 -2.42 -3.82 -6.82
CA ILE A 118 -1.53 -2.91 -7.58
C ILE A 118 -2.30 -2.25 -8.72
N GLN A 119 -3.13 -3.01 -9.47
CA GLN A 119 -3.97 -2.46 -10.53
C GLN A 119 -4.96 -1.40 -10.02
N TYR A 120 -5.53 -1.60 -8.83
CA TYR A 120 -6.40 -0.61 -8.20
C TYR A 120 -5.63 0.66 -7.84
N GLU A 121 -4.45 0.51 -7.22
CA GLU A 121 -3.57 1.64 -6.89
C GLU A 121 -3.11 2.38 -8.16
N TYR A 122 -2.69 1.65 -9.19
CA TYR A 122 -2.27 2.16 -10.49
C TYR A 122 -3.39 2.97 -11.16
N LYS A 123 -4.58 2.39 -11.27
CA LYS A 123 -5.75 3.06 -11.85
C LYS A 123 -6.08 4.35 -11.12
N THR A 124 -6.07 4.32 -9.79
CA THR A 124 -6.35 5.51 -8.97
C THR A 124 -5.24 6.56 -9.11
N GLY A 125 -3.98 6.12 -9.29
CA GLY A 125 -2.83 7.00 -9.53
C GLY A 125 -2.94 7.81 -10.82
N MET A 126 -3.69 7.33 -11.82
CA MET A 126 -3.93 8.07 -13.07
C MET A 126 -4.71 9.38 -12.86
N ASN A 127 -5.42 9.53 -11.73
CA ASN A 127 -6.10 10.77 -11.38
C ASN A 127 -5.13 11.86 -10.88
N TYR A 128 -3.86 11.51 -10.60
CA TYR A 128 -2.85 12.45 -10.15
C TYR A 128 -2.09 13.05 -11.34
N THR A 129 -1.90 14.36 -11.27
CA THR A 129 -1.14 15.13 -12.25
C THR A 129 0.22 15.50 -11.67
N MET A 130 1.28 15.31 -12.44
CA MET A 130 2.64 15.75 -12.07
C MET A 130 2.77 17.24 -12.34
N LYS A 131 3.09 18.02 -11.30
CA LYS A 131 3.11 19.49 -11.35
C LYS A 131 4.50 20.07 -11.51
N THR A 132 5.43 19.61 -10.70
CA THR A 132 6.81 20.07 -10.70
C THR A 132 7.74 18.89 -10.80
N PHE A 133 8.89 19.17 -11.42
CA PHE A 133 9.97 18.23 -11.54
C PHE A 133 11.26 18.93 -11.16
N ASP A 134 11.76 18.57 -9.98
CA ASP A 134 13.00 19.11 -9.44
C ASP A 134 14.09 18.09 -9.74
N VAL A 135 14.91 18.39 -10.75
CA VAL A 135 16.05 17.56 -11.15
C VAL A 135 17.24 17.92 -10.27
N GLU A 136 17.80 16.92 -9.58
CA GLU A 136 19.01 17.11 -8.77
C GLU A 136 20.27 16.74 -9.58
N GLN A 137 20.23 15.64 -10.35
CA GLN A 137 21.34 15.20 -11.20
C GLN A 137 20.85 14.74 -12.57
N TYR A 138 21.49 15.23 -13.63
CA TYR A 138 21.19 14.86 -15.02
C TYR A 138 22.41 14.98 -15.94
N THR A 139 22.35 14.28 -17.07
CA THR A 139 23.27 14.47 -18.21
C THR A 139 22.46 14.73 -19.48
N VAL A 140 22.98 15.59 -20.35
CA VAL A 140 22.42 15.84 -21.68
C VAL A 140 23.40 15.25 -22.70
N SER A 141 22.95 14.31 -23.52
CA SER A 141 23.74 13.87 -24.67
C SER A 141 23.47 14.84 -25.83
N SER A 142 24.51 15.49 -26.35
CA SER A 142 24.38 16.45 -27.44
C SER A 142 24.14 15.79 -28.80
N TYR A 143 24.44 14.49 -28.91
CA TYR A 143 24.31 13.72 -30.14
C TYR A 143 22.90 13.16 -30.34
N GLU A 144 22.23 12.71 -29.27
CA GLU A 144 20.89 12.10 -29.36
C GLU A 144 19.78 13.03 -28.86
N GLU A 145 20.13 14.23 -28.38
CA GLU A 145 19.22 15.16 -27.69
C GLU A 145 18.47 14.50 -26.51
N THR A 146 19.08 13.48 -25.90
CA THR A 146 18.48 12.72 -24.80
C THR A 146 18.85 13.33 -23.45
N LEU A 147 17.81 13.68 -22.67
CA LEU A 147 17.97 14.04 -21.25
C LEU A 147 17.91 12.76 -20.41
N ARG A 148 19.00 12.47 -19.69
CA ARG A 148 19.05 11.38 -18.71
C ARG A 148 19.04 11.95 -17.30
N ILE A 149 17.99 11.64 -16.55
CA ILE A 149 17.81 12.05 -15.16
C ILE A 149 18.35 10.93 -14.27
N PHE A 150 19.21 11.26 -13.32
CA PHE A 150 19.75 10.32 -12.32
C PHE A 150 19.04 10.43 -10.98
N SER A 151 18.68 11.64 -10.57
CA SER A 151 17.97 11.85 -9.30
C SER A 151 17.10 13.10 -9.36
N GLY A 152 16.03 13.08 -8.58
CA GLY A 152 15.13 14.21 -8.47
C GLY A 152 13.89 13.91 -7.64
N SER A 153 12.97 14.85 -7.67
CA SER A 153 11.67 14.70 -7.03
C SER A 153 10.55 15.27 -7.88
N CYS A 154 9.34 14.72 -7.71
CA CYS A 154 8.15 15.26 -8.33
C CYS A 154 7.01 15.39 -7.32
N LYS A 155 6.21 16.44 -7.55
CA LYS A 155 4.95 16.66 -6.84
C LYS A 155 3.79 16.14 -7.65
N LEU A 156 3.02 15.25 -7.04
CA LEU A 156 1.80 14.67 -7.59
C LEU A 156 0.58 15.25 -6.88
N ASN A 157 -0.32 15.82 -7.67
CA ASN A 157 -1.47 16.53 -7.16
C ASN A 157 -2.77 15.85 -7.61
N LEU A 158 -3.68 15.66 -6.66
CA LEU A 158 -5.07 15.31 -6.95
C LEU A 158 -5.89 16.60 -7.00
N VAL A 159 -6.47 16.90 -8.17
CA VAL A 159 -7.31 18.08 -8.36
C VAL A 159 -8.73 17.63 -8.66
N GLN A 160 -9.67 18.00 -7.79
CA GLN A 160 -11.09 17.81 -8.05
C GLN A 160 -11.67 19.01 -8.76
N HIS A 161 -12.54 18.72 -9.72
CA HIS A 161 -13.28 19.71 -10.49
C HIS A 161 -14.73 19.65 -10.07
N TRP A 162 -15.33 20.82 -9.86
CA TRP A 162 -16.75 20.92 -9.60
C TRP A 162 -17.30 22.18 -10.24
N GLU A 163 -18.59 22.15 -10.53
CA GLU A 163 -19.27 23.23 -11.23
C GLU A 163 -20.07 24.06 -10.24
N ASN A 164 -19.86 25.37 -10.28
CA ASN A 164 -20.59 26.34 -9.48
C ASN A 164 -21.33 27.32 -10.40
N LYS A 165 -22.13 28.22 -9.83
CA LYS A 165 -22.87 29.24 -10.60
C LYS A 165 -21.98 30.19 -11.43
N ASN A 166 -20.69 30.25 -11.09
CA ASN A 166 -19.67 31.09 -11.71
C ASN A 166 -18.75 30.30 -12.67
N GLY A 167 -19.00 29.01 -12.92
CA GLY A 167 -18.26 28.16 -13.84
C GLY A 167 -17.51 26.98 -13.18
N LEU A 168 -16.53 26.43 -13.91
CA LEU A 168 -15.71 25.30 -13.46
C LEU A 168 -14.68 25.76 -12.43
N GLU A 169 -14.79 25.27 -11.20
CA GLU A 169 -13.84 25.52 -10.11
C GLU A 169 -12.94 24.30 -9.87
N ARG A 170 -11.70 24.56 -9.44
CA ARG A 170 -10.67 23.53 -9.22
C ARG A 170 -10.16 23.63 -7.79
N THR A 171 -10.18 22.51 -7.08
CA THR A 171 -9.68 22.43 -5.71
C THR A 171 -8.56 21.38 -5.64
N LEU A 172 -7.41 21.78 -5.09
CA LEU A 172 -6.34 20.85 -4.74
C LEU A 172 -6.80 20.05 -3.52
N VAL A 173 -6.84 18.73 -3.65
CA VAL A 173 -7.31 17.82 -2.60
C VAL A 173 -6.15 17.19 -1.86
N GLU A 174 -5.12 16.78 -2.61
CA GLU A 174 -3.93 16.13 -2.07
C GLU A 174 -2.70 16.55 -2.87
N GLU A 175 -1.57 16.69 -2.19
CA GLU A 175 -0.24 16.87 -2.78
C GLU A 175 0.71 15.90 -2.10
N GLU A 176 1.42 15.11 -2.90
CA GLU A 176 2.40 14.14 -2.41
C GLU A 176 3.72 14.29 -3.16
N LEU A 177 4.82 14.18 -2.43
CA LEU A 177 6.18 14.26 -2.94
C LEU A 177 6.72 12.84 -3.16
N VAL A 178 7.14 12.55 -4.38
CA VAL A 178 7.89 11.34 -4.72
C VAL A 178 9.34 11.73 -4.98
N ARG A 179 10.27 11.08 -4.29
CA ARG A 179 11.71 11.21 -4.47
C ARG A 179 12.23 9.96 -5.16
N LEU A 180 13.09 10.13 -6.14
CA LEU A 180 13.70 9.04 -6.89
C LEU A 180 15.21 9.28 -7.03
N ASP A 181 15.95 8.18 -6.93
CA ASP A 181 17.39 8.12 -7.21
C ASP A 181 17.62 6.85 -8.02
N MET A 182 17.82 7.03 -9.32
CA MET A 182 17.98 5.95 -10.29
C MET A 182 19.32 5.23 -10.11
N GLU A 183 20.39 5.94 -9.72
CA GLU A 183 21.71 5.34 -9.50
C GLU A 183 21.68 4.39 -8.31
N ARG A 184 20.97 4.78 -7.26
CA ARG A 184 20.78 3.94 -6.07
C ARG A 184 19.60 2.99 -6.17
N SER A 185 18.87 3.01 -7.30
CA SER A 185 17.66 2.22 -7.48
C SER A 185 16.66 2.39 -6.34
N TYR A 186 16.41 3.64 -5.96
CA TYR A 186 15.63 4.02 -4.78
C TYR A 186 14.46 4.91 -5.17
N ILE A 187 13.27 4.61 -4.64
CA ILE A 187 12.09 5.46 -4.81
C ILE A 187 11.25 5.50 -3.54
N LYS A 188 10.83 6.71 -3.14
CA LYS A 188 10.05 6.89 -1.91
C LYS A 188 9.01 7.97 -2.05
N CYS A 189 7.83 7.74 -1.47
CA CYS A 189 6.75 8.72 -1.40
C CYS A 189 6.51 9.20 0.03
N SER A 190 6.14 10.47 0.19
CA SER A 190 5.71 11.06 1.45
C SER A 190 4.44 10.46 2.04
N CYS A 191 3.61 9.75 1.25
CA CYS A 191 2.37 9.13 1.76
C CYS A 191 2.62 7.92 2.66
N ARG A 192 3.84 7.37 2.66
CA ARG A 192 4.29 6.21 3.49
C ARG A 192 3.39 4.97 3.38
N PHE A 193 2.72 4.80 2.25
CA PHE A 193 1.78 3.69 2.05
C PHE A 193 2.48 2.33 2.07
N PHE A 194 3.68 2.25 1.49
CA PHE A 194 4.47 1.03 1.46
C PHE A 194 4.88 0.58 2.86
N GLU A 195 5.32 1.49 3.71
CA GLU A 195 5.69 1.18 5.10
C GLU A 195 4.53 0.57 5.90
N ASN A 196 3.29 0.94 5.56
CA ASN A 196 2.08 0.50 6.26
C ASN A 196 1.42 -0.76 5.65
N HIS A 197 1.46 -0.87 4.32
CA HIS A 197 0.69 -1.87 3.56
C HIS A 197 1.55 -2.81 2.71
N TRP A 198 2.86 -2.55 2.61
CA TRP A 198 3.82 -3.37 1.87
C TRP A 198 3.45 -3.49 0.38
N LEU A 199 2.78 -2.46 -0.12
CA LEU A 199 2.33 -2.30 -1.50
C LEU A 199 2.77 -0.93 -2.01
N MET A 200 3.20 -0.82 -3.26
CA MET A 200 3.50 0.50 -3.85
C MET A 200 2.25 1.37 -3.86
N CYS A 201 2.37 2.63 -3.45
CA CYS A 201 1.25 3.57 -3.56
C CYS A 201 0.98 3.95 -5.01
N ARG A 202 -0.26 4.40 -5.23
CA ARG A 202 -0.67 5.13 -6.43
C ARG A 202 0.30 6.24 -6.86
N HIS A 203 0.97 6.93 -5.94
CA HIS A 203 1.90 8.01 -6.24
C HIS A 203 3.22 7.50 -6.84
N ILE A 204 3.81 6.46 -6.26
CA ILE A 204 5.02 5.80 -6.79
C ILE A 204 4.71 5.22 -8.17
N LEU A 205 3.60 4.48 -8.30
CA LEU A 205 3.19 3.90 -9.58
C LEU A 205 2.98 4.97 -10.67
N ARG A 206 2.35 6.10 -10.30
CA ARG A 206 2.16 7.22 -11.23
C ARG A 206 3.48 7.88 -11.61
N ALA A 207 4.38 8.09 -10.65
CA ALA A 207 5.71 8.63 -10.92
C ALA A 207 6.49 7.71 -11.86
N MET A 208 6.57 6.41 -11.56
CA MET A 208 7.26 5.42 -12.38
C MET A 208 6.73 5.37 -13.82
N GLU A 209 5.42 5.40 -14.01
CA GLU A 209 4.84 5.42 -15.37
C GLU A 209 5.28 6.66 -16.16
N VAL A 210 5.29 7.83 -15.51
CA VAL A 210 5.71 9.07 -16.14
C VAL A 210 7.22 9.06 -16.43
N TYR A 211 8.05 8.66 -15.47
CA TYR A 211 9.50 8.58 -15.63
C TYR A 211 9.95 7.50 -16.62
N GLY A 212 9.27 6.36 -16.66
CA GLY A 212 9.56 5.26 -17.58
C GLY A 212 9.25 5.61 -19.04
N ALA A 213 8.39 6.61 -19.26
CA ALA A 213 8.10 7.18 -20.58
C ALA A 213 9.16 8.19 -21.04
N PHE A 214 9.97 8.76 -20.14
CA PHE A 214 11.04 9.70 -20.46
C PHE A 214 12.42 9.02 -20.47
N GLY A 215 13.06 8.96 -21.63
CA GLY A 215 14.43 8.46 -21.80
C GLY A 215 14.60 6.95 -21.60
N ASP A 216 15.87 6.50 -21.52
CA ASP A 216 16.27 5.10 -21.29
C ASP A 216 16.30 4.73 -19.79
N ASN A 217 15.26 5.11 -19.06
CA ASN A 217 15.17 4.88 -17.62
C ASN A 217 14.58 3.50 -17.30
N GLU A 218 15.42 2.46 -17.38
CA GLU A 218 15.05 1.07 -17.10
C GLU A 218 14.51 0.86 -15.67
N PHE A 219 15.04 1.60 -14.69
CA PHE A 219 14.59 1.52 -13.29
C PHE A 219 13.09 1.79 -13.15
N CYS A 220 12.55 2.81 -13.83
CA CYS A 220 11.13 3.13 -13.74
C CYS A 220 10.23 2.23 -14.61
N ARG A 221 10.79 1.29 -15.37
CA ARG A 221 10.03 0.30 -16.14
C ARG A 221 9.85 -1.02 -15.38
N THR A 222 10.50 -1.17 -14.24
CA THR A 222 10.50 -2.40 -13.44
C THR A 222 10.21 -2.11 -11.97
N ILE A 223 9.41 -2.94 -11.31
CA ILE A 223 9.24 -2.92 -9.85
C ILE A 223 10.61 -3.08 -9.16
N PRO A 224 11.05 -2.12 -8.32
CA PRO A 224 12.31 -2.25 -7.59
C PRO A 224 12.24 -3.37 -6.54
N ASN A 225 13.37 -4.03 -6.30
CA ASN A 225 13.46 -5.18 -5.38
C ASN A 225 12.99 -4.87 -3.96
N GLU A 226 13.13 -3.63 -3.50
CA GLU A 226 12.64 -3.21 -2.17
C GLU A 226 11.12 -3.35 -2.00
N PHE A 227 10.36 -3.42 -3.09
CA PHE A 227 8.91 -3.66 -3.09
C PHE A 227 8.53 -5.13 -3.32
N ILE A 228 9.50 -6.01 -3.56
CA ILE A 228 9.28 -7.44 -3.75
C ILE A 228 9.55 -8.13 -2.43
N ILE A 229 8.48 -8.50 -1.73
CA ILE A 229 8.58 -9.23 -0.47
C ILE A 229 8.47 -10.72 -0.76
N GLY A 230 9.56 -11.44 -0.53
CA GLY A 230 9.65 -12.90 -0.65
C GLY A 230 9.07 -13.64 0.55
#